data_AF-A0AAP6JF16-F1
#
_entry.id   AF-A0AAP6JF16-F1
#
_cell.length_a   1.000
_cell.length_b   1.000
_cell.length_c   1.000
_cell.angle_alpha   90.00
_cell.angle_beta   90.00
_cell.angle_gamma   90.00
#
_symmetry.space_group_name_H-M   'P 1'
#
loop_
_entity.id
_entity.type
_entity.pdbx_description
1 polymer ?
#
loop_
_entity_poly.entity_id
_entity_poly.type
_entity_poly.pdbx_seq_one_letter_code
_entity_poly.pdbx_strand_id
1 'polypeptide(L)'
;MRASWILIVLAIATLVFVLLQRPGVDSDTGRDLAPAQEPDRAVAEREPAPPREAAREGRQPEPREEREIAETELETQDESDRPQGGYDSRGREFYESEDYHAFVEDALQDAADGDPSAQYYLYRALSECELAVSQFDGEFPDEFELAAALPATMAPGVNELMMQQVERCRGFFEQEPAQYGSARGWLEEAAAQDYGPAVMHQGVRQYRHWMAGRDSGFEPDRIVDTLRDRNPESLSYASQLSAVNNSPQADESAWLMLACKYGQDCSGDADWVRALCLQQGCPPDFDGAEDALSMLLSPGEMDQARDRMQELEEALDRGDFESLFP
;
A
#
# COMPACT_ATOMS: atom_id res chain seq x y z
N MET A 1 24.63 -26.62 -12.57
CA MET A 1 24.11 -25.67 -11.56
C MET A 1 23.85 -24.26 -12.11
N ARG A 2 24.52 -23.78 -13.17
CA ARG A 2 24.21 -22.45 -13.79
C ARG A 2 22.92 -22.35 -14.63
N ALA A 3 22.26 -23.48 -14.95
CA ALA A 3 21.05 -23.50 -15.78
C ALA A 3 19.74 -23.28 -15.01
N SER A 4 19.72 -23.52 -13.68
CA SER A 4 18.54 -23.21 -12.84
C SER A 4 18.41 -21.72 -12.56
N TRP A 5 19.52 -21.01 -12.41
CA TRP A 5 19.53 -19.57 -12.13
C TRP A 5 18.88 -18.74 -13.23
N ILE A 6 19.09 -19.10 -14.51
CA ILE A 6 18.47 -18.39 -15.64
C ILE A 6 16.94 -18.54 -15.65
N LEU A 7 16.42 -19.69 -15.20
CA LEU A 7 14.97 -19.92 -15.13
C LEU A 7 14.32 -19.19 -13.93
N ILE A 8 15.05 -18.98 -12.85
CA ILE A 8 14.58 -18.26 -11.66
C ILE A 8 14.62 -16.75 -11.89
N VAL A 9 15.69 -16.21 -12.50
CA VAL A 9 15.76 -14.80 -12.91
C VAL A 9 14.69 -14.47 -13.96
N LEU A 10 14.41 -15.39 -14.89
CA LEU A 10 13.27 -15.26 -15.80
C LEU A 10 11.93 -15.31 -15.06
N ALA A 11 11.75 -16.18 -14.07
CA ALA A 11 10.51 -16.24 -13.30
C ALA A 11 10.25 -14.96 -12.48
N ILE A 12 11.29 -14.35 -11.90
CA ILE A 12 11.19 -13.08 -11.17
C ILE A 12 10.95 -11.90 -12.11
N ALA A 13 11.67 -11.84 -13.24
CA ALA A 13 11.40 -10.85 -14.28
C ALA A 13 9.97 -11.01 -14.82
N THR A 14 9.45 -12.24 -14.94
CA THR A 14 8.07 -12.49 -15.39
C THR A 14 7.05 -12.18 -14.31
N LEU A 15 7.35 -12.37 -13.01
CA LEU A 15 6.44 -12.03 -11.92
C LEU A 15 6.32 -10.51 -11.76
N VAL A 16 7.45 -9.79 -11.88
CA VAL A 16 7.51 -8.33 -11.92
C VAL A 16 6.83 -7.81 -13.19
N PHE A 17 7.05 -8.44 -14.35
CA PHE A 17 6.41 -8.06 -15.62
C PHE A 17 4.90 -8.38 -15.66
N VAL A 18 4.44 -9.48 -15.04
CA VAL A 18 3.01 -9.83 -14.93
C VAL A 18 2.27 -8.95 -13.92
N LEU A 19 2.97 -8.46 -12.90
CA LEU A 19 2.44 -7.42 -12.00
C LEU A 19 2.45 -6.02 -12.64
N LEU A 20 3.23 -5.80 -13.71
CA LEU A 20 3.41 -4.49 -14.37
C LEU A 20 2.78 -4.39 -15.77
N GLN A 21 2.29 -5.47 -16.38
CA GLN A 21 1.52 -5.40 -17.61
C GLN A 21 0.07 -5.03 -17.28
N ARG A 22 -0.30 -3.77 -17.51
CA ARG A 22 -1.71 -3.41 -17.77
C ARG A 22 -2.27 -4.39 -18.81
N PRO A 23 -3.52 -4.85 -18.71
CA PRO A 23 -4.16 -5.58 -19.81
C PRO A 23 -4.28 -4.64 -21.00
N GLY A 24 -3.29 -4.71 -21.89
CA GLY A 24 -3.38 -4.15 -23.22
C GLY A 24 -4.49 -4.87 -23.96
N VAL A 25 -5.45 -4.07 -24.43
CA VAL A 25 -6.49 -4.40 -25.41
C VAL A 25 -6.03 -5.52 -26.35
N ASP A 26 -6.59 -6.73 -26.16
CA ASP A 26 -6.39 -7.84 -27.07
C ASP A 26 -7.08 -7.54 -28.41
N SER A 27 -6.27 -7.28 -29.42
CA SER A 27 -6.65 -7.38 -30.82
C SER A 27 -6.92 -8.84 -31.17
N ASP A 28 -8.22 -9.15 -31.22
CA ASP A 28 -8.90 -9.99 -32.22
C ASP A 28 -8.04 -11.02 -32.98
N THR A 29 -8.11 -12.28 -32.56
CA THR A 29 -7.91 -13.42 -33.46
C THR A 29 -8.98 -14.49 -33.24
N GLY A 30 -10.06 -14.35 -34.02
CA GLY A 30 -10.95 -15.38 -34.55
C GLY A 30 -10.86 -16.79 -33.98
N ARG A 31 -11.91 -17.17 -33.25
CA ARG A 31 -12.37 -18.56 -33.14
C ARG A 31 -13.89 -18.61 -33.23
N ASP A 32 -14.36 -19.23 -34.31
CA ASP A 32 -15.75 -19.61 -34.55
C ASP A 32 -16.28 -20.46 -33.38
N LEU A 33 -17.24 -19.90 -32.64
CA LEU A 33 -18.12 -20.64 -31.75
C LEU A 33 -19.57 -20.46 -32.19
N ALA A 34 -20.27 -21.59 -32.24
CA ALA A 34 -21.65 -21.75 -32.65
C ALA A 34 -22.63 -20.86 -31.84
N PRO A 35 -23.78 -20.47 -32.43
CA PRO A 35 -24.67 -19.50 -31.81
C PRO A 35 -25.37 -20.08 -30.58
N ALA A 36 -25.15 -19.44 -29.43
CA ALA A 36 -25.96 -19.61 -28.24
C ALA A 36 -27.29 -18.85 -28.41
N GLN A 37 -28.39 -19.51 -28.07
CA GLN A 37 -29.75 -18.94 -28.10
C GLN A 37 -29.89 -17.84 -27.03
N GLU A 38 -30.31 -16.66 -27.45
CA GLU A 38 -30.74 -15.56 -26.58
C GLU A 38 -32.05 -15.93 -25.86
N PRO A 39 -32.16 -15.70 -24.54
CA PRO A 39 -33.46 -15.67 -23.88
C PRO A 39 -34.13 -14.30 -24.09
N ASP A 40 -35.39 -14.33 -24.52
CA ASP A 40 -36.30 -13.19 -24.66
C ASP A 40 -36.27 -12.29 -23.41
N ARG A 41 -35.67 -11.11 -23.52
CA ARG A 41 -35.84 -10.01 -22.57
C ARG A 41 -37.11 -9.25 -22.91
N ALA A 42 -38.12 -9.43 -22.07
CA ALA A 42 -39.30 -8.58 -22.04
C ALA A 42 -38.89 -7.11 -21.77
N VAL A 43 -39.20 -6.24 -22.74
CA VAL A 43 -39.06 -4.79 -22.64
C VAL A 43 -40.16 -4.27 -21.72
N ALA A 44 -39.79 -3.88 -20.50
CA ALA A 44 -40.68 -3.09 -19.65
C ALA A 44 -40.58 -1.61 -20.06
N GLU A 45 -41.68 -1.06 -20.59
CA GLU A 45 -41.85 0.36 -20.83
C GLU A 45 -41.68 1.14 -19.52
N ARG A 46 -40.68 2.04 -19.47
CA ARG A 46 -40.53 3.03 -18.40
C ARG A 46 -41.49 4.19 -18.66
N GLU A 47 -42.41 4.43 -17.74
CA GLU A 47 -43.22 5.64 -17.69
C GLU A 47 -42.34 6.89 -17.47
N PRO A 48 -42.66 8.03 -18.11
CA PRO A 48 -41.91 9.27 -17.93
C PRO A 48 -42.18 9.90 -16.55
N ALA A 49 -41.10 10.31 -15.89
CA ALA A 49 -41.15 11.02 -14.62
C ALA A 49 -41.86 12.40 -14.75
N PRO A 50 -42.59 12.84 -13.71
CA PRO A 50 -43.26 14.14 -13.71
C PRO A 50 -42.25 15.30 -13.58
N PRO A 51 -42.58 16.49 -14.11
CA PRO A 51 -41.70 17.66 -14.10
C PRO A 51 -41.52 18.20 -12.67
N ARG A 52 -40.25 18.45 -12.30
CA ARG A 52 -39.87 19.11 -11.04
C ARG A 52 -40.25 20.59 -11.11
N GLU A 53 -41.21 20.98 -10.26
CA GLU A 53 -41.63 22.35 -10.02
C GLU A 53 -40.54 23.11 -9.25
N ALA A 54 -40.10 24.24 -9.81
CA ALA A 54 -39.08 25.10 -9.23
C ALA A 54 -39.67 25.95 -8.09
N ALA A 55 -39.46 25.53 -6.84
CA ALA A 55 -39.69 26.38 -5.67
C ALA A 55 -38.44 27.23 -5.40
N ARG A 56 -38.46 28.47 -5.92
CA ARG A 56 -37.50 29.53 -5.59
C ARG A 56 -38.11 30.36 -4.46
N GLU A 57 -37.80 30.01 -3.22
CA GLU A 57 -38.20 30.78 -2.04
C GLU A 57 -36.98 31.47 -1.41
N GLY A 58 -37.14 32.76 -1.17
CA GLY A 58 -36.06 33.72 -0.92
C GLY A 58 -35.30 33.48 0.38
N ARG A 59 -33.98 33.34 0.27
CA ARG A 59 -33.05 33.44 1.38
C ARG A 59 -32.59 34.90 1.49
N GLN A 60 -32.95 35.56 2.60
CA GLN A 60 -32.43 36.88 2.94
C GLN A 60 -30.92 36.77 3.23
N PRO A 61 -30.09 37.72 2.79
CA PRO A 61 -28.68 37.77 3.17
C PRO A 61 -28.55 38.23 4.63
N GLU A 62 -27.91 37.41 5.46
CA GLU A 62 -27.49 37.81 6.80
C GLU A 62 -26.30 38.80 6.75
N PRO A 63 -26.14 39.68 7.76
CA PRO A 63 -25.10 40.70 7.79
C PRO A 63 -23.71 40.08 7.94
N ARG A 64 -22.77 40.51 7.09
CA ARG A 64 -21.42 39.96 6.89
C ARG A 64 -20.35 40.56 7.83
N GLU A 65 -20.71 41.08 8.99
CA GLU A 65 -19.80 41.98 9.75
C GLU A 65 -19.27 41.45 11.10
N GLU A 66 -19.58 40.22 11.51
CA GLU A 66 -19.10 39.66 12.80
C GLU A 66 -18.24 38.38 12.68
N ARG A 67 -17.88 37.94 11.48
CA ARG A 67 -17.09 36.71 11.28
C ARG A 67 -15.57 36.90 11.24
N GLU A 68 -15.08 38.14 11.26
CA GLU A 68 -13.66 38.45 11.04
C GLU A 68 -12.81 38.47 12.33
N ILE A 69 -13.39 38.18 13.50
CA ILE A 69 -12.66 38.21 14.80
C ILE A 69 -12.56 36.81 15.46
N ALA A 70 -13.21 35.78 14.91
CA ALA A 70 -13.14 34.42 15.46
C ALA A 70 -12.12 33.48 14.77
N GLU A 71 -11.47 33.93 13.69
CA GLU A 71 -10.51 33.11 12.92
C GLU A 71 -9.04 33.29 13.35
N THR A 72 -8.74 34.15 14.33
CA THR A 72 -7.34 34.45 14.72
C THR A 72 -6.87 33.73 16.00
N GLU A 73 -7.72 32.97 16.70
CA GLU A 73 -7.34 32.26 17.94
C GLU A 73 -7.36 30.72 17.82
N LEU A 74 -7.50 30.14 16.62
CA LEU A 74 -7.58 28.68 16.43
C LEU A 74 -6.29 28.01 15.91
N GLU A 75 -5.20 28.73 15.64
CA GLU A 75 -3.98 28.18 15.04
C GLU A 75 -2.74 28.32 15.92
N THR A 76 -2.80 27.77 17.13
CA THR A 76 -1.60 27.35 17.90
C THR A 76 -1.93 26.12 18.75
N GLN A 77 -2.64 25.14 18.17
CA GLN A 77 -2.56 23.79 18.72
C GLN A 77 -1.17 23.26 18.41
N ASP A 78 -0.41 23.11 19.48
CA ASP A 78 0.98 22.67 19.52
C ASP A 78 1.16 21.42 18.64
N GLU A 79 1.83 21.60 17.51
CA GLU A 79 2.19 20.52 16.57
C GLU A 79 3.07 19.46 17.26
N SER A 80 3.61 19.77 18.46
CA SER A 80 4.40 18.87 19.29
C SER A 80 3.61 17.76 19.99
N ASP A 81 2.28 17.84 20.05
CA ASP A 81 1.44 16.82 20.72
C ASP A 81 0.87 15.77 19.76
N ARG A 82 1.11 15.90 18.45
CA ARG A 82 0.86 14.79 17.52
C ARG A 82 1.99 13.77 17.74
N PRO A 83 1.66 12.49 18.04
CA PRO A 83 2.67 11.44 18.16
C PRO A 83 3.56 11.50 16.91
N GLN A 84 4.87 11.67 17.10
CA GLN A 84 5.83 11.54 16.01
C GLN A 84 5.70 10.12 15.46
N GLY A 85 5.15 10.01 14.26
CA GLY A 85 4.79 8.76 13.59
C GLY A 85 3.42 8.25 14.04
N GLY A 86 2.45 8.14 13.10
CA GLY A 86 1.15 7.52 13.37
C GLY A 86 1.21 6.00 13.59
N TYR A 87 2.43 5.43 13.65
CA TYR A 87 2.68 4.05 14.04
C TYR A 87 2.49 3.87 15.54
N ASP A 88 2.04 2.67 15.93
CA ASP A 88 2.10 2.26 17.32
C ASP A 88 3.55 1.98 17.76
N SER A 89 3.75 1.57 19.03
CA SER A 89 5.08 1.30 19.55
C SER A 89 5.80 0.20 18.78
N ARG A 90 5.11 -0.90 18.43
CA ARG A 90 5.71 -2.03 17.72
C ARG A 90 6.07 -1.68 16.28
N GLY A 91 5.27 -0.84 15.62
CA GLY A 91 5.62 -0.32 14.31
C GLY A 91 6.86 0.54 14.31
N ARG A 92 6.99 1.47 15.28
CA ARG A 92 8.21 2.28 15.39
C ARG A 92 9.45 1.43 15.63
N GLU A 93 9.37 0.48 16.56
CA GLU A 93 10.47 -0.46 16.83
C GLU A 93 10.86 -1.26 15.59
N PHE A 94 9.88 -1.69 14.78
CA PHE A 94 10.13 -2.40 13.53
C PHE A 94 10.91 -1.53 12.51
N TYR A 95 10.46 -0.31 12.23
CA TYR A 95 11.11 0.57 11.25
C TYR A 95 12.48 1.07 11.72
N GLU A 96 12.66 1.26 13.03
CA GLU A 96 13.95 1.66 13.61
C GLU A 96 14.92 0.48 13.77
N SER A 97 14.46 -0.77 13.59
CA SER A 97 15.30 -1.95 13.80
C SER A 97 16.31 -2.16 12.67
N GLU A 98 17.58 -2.17 13.04
CA GLU A 98 18.71 -2.59 12.21
C GLU A 98 18.93 -4.12 12.21
N ASP A 99 18.25 -4.85 13.10
CA ASP A 99 18.37 -6.31 13.26
C ASP A 99 16.99 -6.93 13.47
N TYR A 100 16.43 -7.48 12.39
CA TYR A 100 15.12 -8.12 12.43
C TYR A 100 15.09 -9.40 13.23
N HIS A 101 16.23 -10.09 13.39
CA HIS A 101 16.28 -11.27 14.24
C HIS A 101 16.11 -10.88 15.71
N ALA A 102 16.84 -9.86 16.16
CA ALA A 102 16.68 -9.30 17.51
C ALA A 102 15.26 -8.75 17.76
N PHE A 103 14.69 -8.05 16.77
CA PHE A 103 13.29 -7.58 16.83
C PHE A 103 12.31 -8.75 16.99
N VAL A 104 12.47 -9.81 16.20
CA VAL A 104 11.63 -11.02 16.28
C VAL A 104 11.73 -11.69 17.65
N GLU A 105 12.94 -11.82 18.22
CA GLU A 105 13.11 -12.40 19.55
C GLU A 105 12.40 -11.60 20.65
N ASP A 106 12.41 -10.27 20.55
CA ASP A 106 11.71 -9.39 21.49
C ASP A 106 10.18 -9.42 21.32
N ALA A 107 9.70 -9.37 20.08
CA ALA A 107 8.26 -9.31 19.77
C ALA A 107 7.53 -10.66 19.96
N LEU A 108 8.25 -11.79 19.98
CA LEU A 108 7.66 -13.12 19.97
C LEU A 108 6.74 -13.39 21.16
N GLN A 109 7.11 -12.96 22.36
CA GLN A 109 6.31 -13.22 23.55
C GLN A 109 4.98 -12.45 23.49
N ASP A 110 5.02 -11.16 23.13
CA ASP A 110 3.81 -10.34 23.00
C ASP A 110 2.89 -10.87 21.91
N ALA A 111 3.46 -11.28 20.76
CA ALA A 111 2.70 -11.90 19.68
C ALA A 111 2.02 -13.21 20.14
N ALA A 112 2.73 -14.04 20.91
CA ALA A 112 2.20 -15.28 21.47
C ALA A 112 1.14 -15.05 22.56
N ASP A 113 1.24 -13.93 23.30
CA ASP A 113 0.25 -13.49 24.28
C ASP A 113 -0.98 -12.83 23.63
N GLY A 114 -0.97 -12.69 22.30
CA GLY A 114 -2.10 -12.26 21.51
C GLY A 114 -2.09 -10.78 21.12
N ASP A 115 -0.97 -10.05 21.28
CA ASP A 115 -0.87 -8.67 20.81
C ASP A 115 -0.93 -8.63 19.27
N PRO A 116 -2.00 -8.05 18.67
CA PRO A 116 -2.16 -8.04 17.22
C PRO A 116 -1.09 -7.24 16.48
N SER A 117 -0.56 -6.18 17.08
CA SER A 117 0.49 -5.36 16.46
C SER A 117 1.81 -6.11 16.44
N ALA A 118 2.17 -6.75 17.56
CA ALA A 118 3.34 -7.62 17.63
C ALA A 118 3.24 -8.78 16.61
N GLN A 119 2.08 -9.43 16.49
CA GLN A 119 1.83 -10.46 15.48
C GLN A 119 2.05 -9.93 14.05
N TYR A 120 1.51 -8.75 13.73
CA TYR A 120 1.66 -8.17 12.40
C TYR A 120 3.11 -7.80 12.07
N TYR A 121 3.83 -7.15 12.98
CA TYR A 121 5.22 -6.76 12.71
C TYR A 121 6.19 -7.96 12.79
N LEU A 122 5.88 -8.98 13.59
CA LEU A 122 6.55 -10.28 13.53
C LEU A 122 6.37 -10.93 12.15
N TYR A 123 5.16 -10.90 11.61
CA TYR A 123 4.89 -11.31 10.23
C TYR A 123 5.75 -10.55 9.22
N ARG A 124 5.82 -9.21 9.32
CA ARG A 124 6.59 -8.36 8.41
C ARG A 124 8.06 -8.74 8.40
N ALA A 125 8.69 -8.80 9.56
CA ALA A 125 10.09 -9.17 9.71
C ALA A 125 10.39 -10.56 9.15
N LEU A 126 9.57 -11.57 9.51
CA LEU A 126 9.74 -12.93 9.00
C LEU A 126 9.54 -13.01 7.48
N SER A 127 8.51 -12.36 6.94
CA SER A 127 8.23 -12.40 5.51
C SER A 127 9.32 -11.72 4.68
N GLU A 128 9.90 -10.62 5.18
CA GLU A 128 11.02 -9.93 4.53
C GLU A 128 12.28 -10.81 4.54
N CYS A 129 12.61 -11.43 5.68
CA CYS A 129 13.81 -12.26 5.79
C CYS A 129 13.68 -13.65 5.16
N GLU A 130 12.51 -14.27 5.15
CA GLU A 130 12.28 -15.53 4.42
C GLU A 130 12.57 -15.35 2.92
N LEU A 131 12.15 -14.21 2.34
CA LEU A 131 12.44 -13.89 0.96
C LEU A 131 13.95 -13.73 0.74
N ALA A 132 14.63 -12.94 1.58
CA ALA A 132 16.07 -12.73 1.50
C ALA A 132 16.87 -14.04 1.62
N VAL A 133 16.59 -14.85 2.66
CA VAL A 133 17.25 -16.15 2.89
C VAL A 133 17.02 -17.10 1.71
N SER A 134 15.79 -17.16 1.18
CA SER A 134 15.47 -18.02 0.04
C SER A 134 16.17 -17.58 -1.26
N GLN A 135 16.39 -16.27 -1.44
CA GLN A 135 17.04 -15.71 -2.62
C GLN A 135 18.53 -16.10 -2.70
N PHE A 136 19.19 -16.26 -1.55
CA PHE A 136 20.61 -16.61 -1.46
C PHE A 136 20.85 -18.04 -0.97
N ASP A 137 19.89 -18.94 -1.19
CA ASP A 137 19.99 -20.37 -0.87
C ASP A 137 20.42 -20.65 0.59
N GLY A 138 20.06 -19.75 1.53
CA GLY A 138 20.42 -19.86 2.94
C GLY A 138 21.83 -19.39 3.31
N GLU A 139 22.62 -18.90 2.37
CA GLU A 139 23.96 -18.37 2.62
C GLU A 139 23.94 -16.84 2.61
N PHE A 140 24.55 -16.20 3.61
CA PHE A 140 24.61 -14.73 3.65
C PHE A 140 25.51 -14.24 2.51
N PRO A 141 24.99 -13.43 1.57
CA PRO A 141 25.77 -13.04 0.40
C PRO A 141 26.89 -12.07 0.77
N ASP A 142 28.04 -12.22 0.12
CA ASP A 142 29.02 -11.13 0.11
C ASP A 142 28.59 -9.98 -0.83
N GLU A 143 29.28 -8.85 -0.76
CA GLU A 143 28.98 -7.66 -1.57
C GLU A 143 29.02 -7.96 -3.09
N PHE A 144 29.91 -8.85 -3.52
CA PHE A 144 30.04 -9.23 -4.92
C PHE A 144 28.88 -10.13 -5.36
N GLU A 145 28.46 -11.07 -4.53
CA GLU A 145 27.31 -11.94 -4.78
C GLU A 145 26.01 -11.15 -4.86
N LEU A 146 25.81 -10.16 -3.97
CA LEU A 146 24.66 -9.27 -4.05
C LEU A 146 24.69 -8.45 -5.35
N ALA A 147 25.83 -7.84 -5.66
CA ALA A 147 25.98 -7.07 -6.91
C ALA A 147 25.76 -7.94 -8.16
N ALA A 148 26.14 -9.22 -8.11
CA ALA A 148 25.93 -10.16 -9.21
C ALA A 148 24.48 -10.64 -9.32
N ALA A 149 23.70 -10.62 -8.23
CA ALA A 149 22.27 -10.92 -8.24
C ALA A 149 21.43 -9.81 -8.88
N LEU A 150 22.00 -8.60 -9.01
CA LEU A 150 21.29 -7.44 -9.51
C LEU A 150 21.42 -7.27 -11.03
N PRO A 151 20.33 -6.88 -11.73
CA PRO A 151 20.42 -6.51 -13.14
C PRO A 151 21.41 -5.36 -13.35
N ALA A 152 22.27 -5.46 -14.37
CA ALA A 152 23.22 -4.39 -14.71
C ALA A 152 22.56 -3.05 -15.11
N THR A 153 21.24 -3.05 -15.30
CA THR A 153 20.42 -1.87 -15.62
C THR A 153 19.92 -1.12 -14.38
N MET A 154 20.22 -1.62 -13.17
CA MET A 154 19.83 -1.00 -11.92
C MET A 154 20.53 0.35 -11.72
N ALA A 155 19.83 1.30 -11.09
CA ALA A 155 20.39 2.61 -10.76
C ALA A 155 21.58 2.49 -9.78
N PRO A 156 22.51 3.46 -9.77
CA PRO A 156 23.48 3.58 -8.68
C PRO A 156 22.76 3.68 -7.32
N GLY A 157 23.30 3.07 -6.26
CA GLY A 157 22.66 3.08 -4.93
C GLY A 157 21.78 1.86 -4.62
N VAL A 158 21.38 1.08 -5.63
CA VAL A 158 20.54 -0.13 -5.45
C VAL A 158 21.26 -1.17 -4.61
N ASN A 159 22.55 -1.38 -4.86
CA ASN A 159 23.37 -2.36 -4.12
C ASN A 159 23.40 -2.00 -2.63
N GLU A 160 23.58 -0.73 -2.30
CA GLU A 160 23.66 -0.24 -0.93
C GLU A 160 22.31 -0.40 -0.20
N LEU A 161 21.18 -0.08 -0.85
CA LEU A 161 19.86 -0.32 -0.26
C LEU A 161 19.61 -1.81 -0.03
N MET A 162 19.90 -2.64 -1.03
CA MET A 162 19.69 -4.08 -0.89
C MET A 162 20.62 -4.71 0.14
N MET A 163 21.89 -4.27 0.23
CA MET A 163 22.79 -4.68 1.30
C MET A 163 22.20 -4.32 2.65
N GLN A 164 21.71 -3.10 2.83
CA GLN A 164 21.10 -2.66 4.09
C GLN A 164 19.89 -3.53 4.46
N GLN A 165 19.03 -3.86 3.50
CA GLN A 165 17.88 -4.75 3.76
C GLN A 165 18.30 -6.18 4.09
N VAL A 166 19.28 -6.75 3.36
CA VAL A 166 19.82 -8.09 3.64
C VAL A 166 20.55 -8.12 4.99
N GLU A 167 21.24 -7.04 5.36
CA GLU A 167 21.95 -6.90 6.63
C GLU A 167 21.00 -7.00 7.82
N ARG A 168 19.82 -6.36 7.74
CA ARG A 168 18.77 -6.47 8.76
C ARG A 168 18.32 -7.92 8.99
N CYS A 169 18.46 -8.77 7.97
CA CYS A 169 18.13 -10.19 8.02
C CYS A 169 19.30 -11.11 8.39
N ARG A 170 20.48 -10.58 8.70
CA ARG A 170 21.70 -11.38 8.95
C ARG A 170 21.46 -12.53 9.94
N GLY A 171 20.78 -12.29 11.06
CA GLY A 171 20.54 -13.31 12.07
C GLY A 171 19.75 -14.53 11.57
N PHE A 172 18.93 -14.36 10.52
CA PHE A 172 18.14 -15.44 9.91
C PHE A 172 18.92 -16.34 8.95
N PHE A 173 20.14 -15.97 8.55
CA PHE A 173 21.02 -16.85 7.78
C PHE A 173 21.75 -17.88 8.67
N GLU A 174 21.84 -17.60 9.96
CA GLU A 174 22.52 -18.46 10.93
C GLU A 174 21.54 -19.36 11.71
N GLN A 175 20.24 -19.09 11.61
CA GLN A 175 19.19 -19.71 12.41
C GLN A 175 18.04 -20.18 11.53
N GLU A 176 17.30 -21.20 11.97
CA GLU A 176 16.15 -21.70 11.22
C GLU A 176 14.91 -20.80 11.47
N PRO A 177 14.39 -20.05 10.47
CA PRO A 177 13.25 -19.15 10.67
C PRO A 177 11.99 -19.86 11.17
N ALA A 178 11.86 -21.15 10.84
CA ALA A 178 10.71 -21.99 11.21
C ALA A 178 10.49 -22.11 12.74
N GLN A 179 11.51 -21.84 13.57
CA GLN A 179 11.36 -21.84 15.03
C GLN A 179 10.42 -20.75 15.54
N TYR A 180 10.21 -19.68 14.77
CA TYR A 180 9.35 -18.55 15.11
C TYR A 180 7.91 -18.71 14.61
N GLY A 181 7.55 -19.88 14.09
CA GLY A 181 6.28 -20.10 13.40
C GLY A 181 6.33 -19.67 11.94
N SER A 182 5.17 -19.55 11.30
CA SER A 182 5.09 -19.11 9.89
C SER A 182 4.66 -17.65 9.81
N ALA A 183 5.33 -16.86 8.98
CA ALA A 183 4.95 -15.46 8.73
C ALA A 183 3.44 -15.34 8.41
N ARG A 184 2.94 -16.15 7.47
CA ARG A 184 1.52 -16.14 7.10
C ARG A 184 0.59 -16.40 8.29
N GLY A 185 0.96 -17.29 9.21
CA GLY A 185 0.17 -17.59 10.41
C GLY A 185 0.01 -16.36 11.29
N TRP A 186 1.09 -15.61 11.53
CA TRP A 186 1.05 -14.39 12.32
C TRP A 186 0.21 -13.29 11.67
N LEU A 187 0.27 -13.13 10.34
CA LEU A 187 -0.62 -12.22 9.62
C LEU A 187 -2.09 -12.62 9.79
N GLU A 188 -2.40 -13.91 9.72
CA GLU A 188 -3.75 -14.44 9.89
C GLU A 188 -4.28 -14.22 11.31
N GLU A 189 -3.44 -14.38 12.33
CA GLU A 189 -3.79 -14.09 13.73
C GLU A 189 -4.03 -12.60 13.96
N ALA A 190 -3.13 -11.72 13.50
CA ALA A 190 -3.29 -10.27 13.63
C ALA A 190 -4.56 -9.79 12.93
N ALA A 191 -4.80 -10.28 11.71
CA ALA A 191 -6.00 -9.96 10.96
C ALA A 191 -7.25 -10.48 11.67
N ALA A 192 -7.26 -11.69 12.23
CA ALA A 192 -8.42 -12.24 12.97
C ALA A 192 -8.82 -11.40 14.20
N GLN A 193 -7.92 -10.56 14.69
CA GLN A 193 -8.14 -9.62 15.79
C GLN A 193 -8.47 -8.19 15.30
N ASP A 194 -8.79 -8.02 14.02
CA ASP A 194 -9.13 -6.76 13.37
C ASP A 194 -8.03 -5.68 13.46
N TYR A 195 -6.76 -6.11 13.47
CA TYR A 195 -5.65 -5.18 13.37
C TYR A 195 -5.58 -4.57 11.96
N GLY A 196 -5.79 -3.26 11.88
CA GLY A 196 -5.96 -2.53 10.62
C GLY A 196 -4.95 -2.89 9.53
N PRO A 197 -3.64 -2.74 9.78
CA PRO A 197 -2.61 -3.08 8.81
C PRO A 197 -2.66 -4.53 8.33
N ALA A 198 -2.94 -5.48 9.21
CA ALA A 198 -3.04 -6.90 8.87
C ALA A 198 -4.25 -7.19 7.97
N VAL A 199 -5.41 -6.63 8.32
CA VAL A 199 -6.63 -6.76 7.52
C VAL A 199 -6.46 -6.14 6.13
N MET A 200 -5.89 -4.93 6.05
CA MET A 200 -5.60 -4.27 4.77
C MET A 200 -4.64 -5.10 3.91
N HIS A 201 -3.56 -5.61 4.49
CA HIS A 201 -2.60 -6.40 3.76
C HIS A 201 -3.20 -7.70 3.20
N GLN A 202 -4.00 -8.42 4.00
CA GLN A 202 -4.74 -9.57 3.50
C GLN A 202 -5.75 -9.17 2.41
N GLY A 203 -6.44 -8.05 2.62
CA GLY A 203 -7.39 -7.47 1.68
C GLY A 203 -6.81 -7.26 0.29
N VAL A 204 -5.62 -6.66 0.18
CA VAL A 204 -4.92 -6.47 -1.12
C VAL A 204 -4.78 -7.79 -1.88
N ARG A 205 -4.43 -8.87 -1.17
CA ARG A 205 -4.25 -10.20 -1.77
C ARG A 205 -5.59 -10.83 -2.17
N GLN A 206 -6.59 -10.74 -1.30
CA GLN A 206 -7.92 -11.28 -1.53
C GLN A 206 -8.62 -10.54 -2.68
N TYR A 207 -8.48 -9.21 -2.77
CA TYR A 207 -9.04 -8.37 -3.81
C TYR A 207 -8.59 -8.79 -5.21
N ARG A 208 -7.30 -9.09 -5.40
CA ARG A 208 -6.78 -9.64 -6.68
C ARG A 208 -7.46 -10.94 -7.08
N HIS A 209 -7.78 -11.81 -6.12
CA HIS A 209 -8.50 -13.05 -6.38
C HIS A 209 -9.97 -12.80 -6.68
N TRP A 210 -10.62 -11.89 -5.95
CA TRP A 210 -12.00 -11.46 -6.17
C TRP A 210 -12.20 -10.86 -7.57
N MET A 211 -11.33 -9.94 -8.00
CA MET A 211 -11.35 -9.36 -9.34
C MET A 211 -11.18 -10.40 -10.45
N ALA A 212 -10.50 -11.51 -10.17
CA ALA A 212 -10.35 -12.65 -11.06
C ALA A 212 -11.56 -13.62 -11.02
N GLY A 213 -12.65 -13.26 -10.33
CA GLY A 213 -13.85 -14.08 -10.19
C GLY A 213 -13.66 -15.33 -9.31
N ARG A 214 -12.64 -15.34 -8.45
CA ARG A 214 -12.37 -16.46 -7.53
C ARG A 214 -12.93 -16.17 -6.15
N ASP A 215 -13.38 -17.24 -5.47
CA ASP A 215 -13.67 -17.15 -4.04
C ASP A 215 -12.37 -16.82 -3.29
N SER A 216 -12.42 -15.76 -2.51
CA SER A 216 -11.26 -15.14 -1.89
C SER A 216 -11.48 -14.76 -0.43
N GLY A 217 -12.73 -14.79 0.05
CA GLY A 217 -13.08 -14.24 1.36
C GLY A 217 -12.87 -12.73 1.47
N PHE A 218 -12.82 -11.98 0.36
CA PHE A 218 -12.71 -10.52 0.40
C PHE A 218 -13.95 -9.88 1.02
N GLU A 219 -13.75 -9.06 2.06
CA GLU A 219 -14.80 -8.38 2.82
C GLU A 219 -14.61 -6.85 2.70
N PRO A 220 -15.24 -6.18 1.71
CA PRO A 220 -15.05 -4.74 1.47
C PRO A 220 -15.34 -3.87 2.70
N ASP A 221 -16.42 -4.17 3.42
CA ASP A 221 -16.82 -3.41 4.60
C ASP A 221 -15.76 -3.47 5.70
N ARG A 222 -15.08 -4.61 5.83
CA ARG A 222 -14.02 -4.81 6.83
C ARG A 222 -12.77 -4.01 6.49
N ILE A 223 -12.41 -3.94 5.21
CA ILE A 223 -11.30 -3.12 4.70
C ILE A 223 -11.59 -1.65 4.97
N VAL A 224 -12.79 -1.20 4.62
CA VAL A 224 -13.27 0.14 4.88
C VAL A 224 -13.18 0.51 6.36
N ASP A 225 -13.62 -0.39 7.25
CA ASP A 225 -13.62 -0.13 8.69
C ASP A 225 -12.21 0.08 9.26
N THR A 226 -11.20 -0.54 8.66
CA THR A 226 -9.79 -0.40 9.10
C THR A 226 -9.18 0.96 8.77
N LEU A 227 -9.80 1.74 7.88
CA LEU A 227 -9.30 3.08 7.54
C LEU A 227 -9.75 4.15 8.55
N ARG A 228 -10.67 3.80 9.46
CA ARG A 228 -11.21 4.72 10.48
C ARG A 228 -10.17 5.22 11.47
N ASP A 229 -9.20 4.38 11.80
CA ASP A 229 -8.12 4.73 12.73
C ASP A 229 -7.04 5.59 12.08
N ARG A 230 -7.08 5.73 10.74
CA ARG A 230 -6.11 6.46 9.91
C ARG A 230 -4.67 5.99 10.17
N ASN A 231 -4.50 4.70 10.45
CA ASN A 231 -3.19 4.11 10.59
C ASN A 231 -2.40 4.29 9.29
N PRO A 232 -1.18 4.86 9.33
CA PRO A 232 -0.39 5.15 8.14
C PRO A 232 -0.11 3.89 7.30
N GLU A 233 0.14 2.74 7.93
CA GLU A 233 0.39 1.49 7.21
C GLU A 233 -0.88 0.98 6.51
N SER A 234 -2.05 1.07 7.15
CA SER A 234 -3.34 0.79 6.52
C SER A 234 -3.56 1.67 5.29
N LEU A 235 -3.31 2.98 5.41
CA LEU A 235 -3.42 3.94 4.30
C LEU A 235 -2.42 3.62 3.17
N SER A 236 -1.21 3.18 3.51
CA SER A 236 -0.23 2.70 2.52
C SER A 236 -0.71 1.48 1.75
N TYR A 237 -1.46 0.57 2.36
CA TYR A 237 -2.04 -0.57 1.64
C TYR A 237 -3.27 -0.17 0.80
N ALA A 238 -3.98 0.90 1.17
CA ALA A 238 -5.07 1.44 0.36
C ALA A 238 -4.57 1.89 -1.01
N SER A 239 -3.36 2.44 -1.10
CA SER A 239 -2.73 2.77 -2.40
C SER A 239 -2.56 1.52 -3.27
N GLN A 240 -2.13 0.40 -2.69
CA GLN A 240 -1.98 -0.87 -3.41
C GLN A 240 -3.32 -1.45 -3.86
N LEU A 241 -4.38 -1.31 -3.06
CA LEU A 241 -5.73 -1.68 -3.46
C LEU A 241 -6.20 -0.84 -4.66
N SER A 242 -5.96 0.48 -4.62
CA SER A 242 -6.26 1.38 -5.73
C SER A 242 -5.51 0.98 -7.01
N ALA A 243 -4.21 0.67 -6.90
CA ALA A 243 -3.41 0.20 -8.03
C ALA A 243 -3.97 -1.09 -8.64
N VAL A 244 -4.40 -2.05 -7.82
CA VAL A 244 -5.01 -3.31 -8.29
C VAL A 244 -6.36 -3.08 -8.99
N ASN A 245 -7.09 -2.03 -8.61
CA ASN A 245 -8.35 -1.65 -9.24
C ASN A 245 -8.17 -0.99 -10.63
N ASN A 246 -6.93 -0.85 -11.12
CA ASN A 246 -6.59 -0.04 -12.30
C ASN A 246 -7.03 1.42 -12.17
N SER A 247 -7.05 1.95 -10.94
CA SER A 247 -7.27 3.37 -10.72
C SER A 247 -6.18 4.21 -11.41
N PRO A 248 -6.46 5.49 -11.71
CA PRO A 248 -5.42 6.42 -12.15
C PRO A 248 -4.27 6.48 -11.14
N GLN A 249 -3.04 6.63 -11.62
CA GLN A 249 -1.83 6.72 -10.75
C GLN A 249 -1.92 7.87 -9.75
N ALA A 250 -2.70 8.92 -10.07
CA ALA A 250 -3.00 10.01 -9.15
C ALA A 250 -3.75 9.54 -7.89
N ASP A 251 -4.64 8.56 -7.98
CA ASP A 251 -5.40 8.03 -6.83
C ASP A 251 -4.49 7.18 -5.92
N GLU A 252 -3.65 6.31 -6.49
CA GLU A 252 -2.62 5.57 -5.74
C GLU A 252 -1.70 6.55 -4.98
N SER A 253 -1.24 7.59 -5.67
CA SER A 253 -0.36 8.61 -5.10
C SER A 253 -1.05 9.41 -3.99
N ALA A 254 -2.35 9.72 -4.16
CA ALA A 254 -3.14 10.40 -3.15
C ALA A 254 -3.20 9.62 -1.82
N TRP A 255 -3.37 8.30 -1.88
CA TRP A 255 -3.33 7.44 -0.69
C TRP A 255 -1.96 7.45 0.01
N LEU A 256 -0.86 7.40 -0.75
CA LEU A 256 0.50 7.49 -0.17
C LEU A 256 0.75 8.85 0.48
N MET A 257 0.36 9.94 -0.18
CA MET A 257 0.47 11.28 0.39
C MET A 257 -0.39 11.42 1.67
N LEU A 258 -1.57 10.82 1.68
CA LEU A 258 -2.43 10.77 2.86
C LEU A 258 -1.75 10.00 4.00
N ALA A 259 -1.15 8.84 3.70
CA ALA A 259 -0.39 8.07 4.69
C ALA A 259 0.78 8.87 5.27
N CYS A 260 1.51 9.64 4.45
CA CYS A 260 2.54 10.58 4.91
C CYS A 260 1.99 11.61 5.90
N LYS A 261 0.84 12.21 5.58
CA LYS A 261 0.17 13.17 6.45
C LYS A 261 -0.20 12.55 7.81
N TYR A 262 -0.51 11.25 7.84
CA TYR A 262 -0.79 10.48 9.05
C TYR A 262 0.44 9.81 9.66
N GLY A 263 1.65 10.23 9.27
CA GLY A 263 2.89 9.88 9.96
C GLY A 263 3.58 8.62 9.45
N GLN A 264 3.28 8.17 8.24
CA GLN A 264 4.21 7.30 7.51
C GLN A 264 5.53 8.04 7.27
N ASP A 265 6.65 7.33 7.39
CA ASP A 265 7.94 7.91 6.98
C ASP A 265 7.92 8.14 5.47
N CYS A 266 8.08 9.40 5.09
CA CYS A 266 8.04 9.89 3.73
C CYS A 266 9.27 10.73 3.39
N SER A 267 10.30 10.63 4.24
CA SER A 267 11.62 11.19 3.98
C SER A 267 12.28 10.49 2.78
N GLY A 268 13.35 11.09 2.27
CA GLY A 268 14.17 10.46 1.22
C GLY A 268 14.80 9.12 1.65
N ASP A 269 14.90 8.85 2.96
CA ASP A 269 15.47 7.63 3.51
C ASP A 269 14.46 6.50 3.71
N ALA A 270 13.15 6.80 3.62
CA ALA A 270 12.09 5.82 3.79
C ALA A 270 12.21 4.68 2.76
N ASP A 271 12.06 3.42 3.20
CA ASP A 271 12.26 2.23 2.37
C ASP A 271 11.44 2.25 1.07
N TRP A 272 10.17 2.63 1.15
CA TRP A 272 9.28 2.67 -0.02
C TRP A 272 9.64 3.81 -0.99
N VAL A 273 10.08 4.95 -0.47
CA VAL A 273 10.53 6.09 -1.26
C VAL A 273 11.80 5.71 -2.01
N ARG A 274 12.77 5.11 -1.31
CA ARG A 274 14.00 4.59 -1.91
C ARG A 274 13.70 3.54 -2.96
N ALA A 275 12.78 2.61 -2.70
CA ALA A 275 12.37 1.61 -3.68
C ALA A 275 11.82 2.22 -4.98
N LEU A 276 10.99 3.28 -4.89
CA LEU A 276 10.55 4.03 -6.06
C LEU A 276 11.71 4.73 -6.77
N CYS A 277 12.62 5.33 -6.00
CA CYS A 277 13.83 5.95 -6.53
C CYS A 277 14.71 5.00 -7.33
N LEU A 278 14.84 3.76 -6.87
CA LEU A 278 15.62 2.75 -7.59
C LEU A 278 15.03 2.42 -8.97
N GLN A 279 13.71 2.50 -9.11
CA GLN A 279 13.01 2.22 -10.37
C GLN A 279 13.10 3.40 -11.35
N GLN A 280 12.99 4.64 -10.85
CA GLN A 280 12.89 5.83 -11.71
C GLN A 280 14.23 6.57 -11.90
N GLY A 281 15.20 6.34 -11.03
CA GLY A 281 16.49 7.05 -11.04
C GLY A 281 16.38 8.45 -10.45
N CYS A 282 16.22 8.54 -9.12
CA CYS A 282 16.09 9.81 -8.41
C CYS A 282 17.29 10.76 -8.62
N PRO A 283 17.05 12.08 -8.68
CA PRO A 283 18.11 13.06 -8.68
C PRO A 283 18.82 13.11 -7.32
N PRO A 284 20.05 13.67 -7.24
CA PRO A 284 20.83 13.69 -6.00
C PRO A 284 20.26 14.62 -4.92
N ASP A 285 19.40 15.57 -5.28
CA ASP A 285 18.73 16.54 -4.40
C ASP A 285 17.29 16.14 -4.04
N PHE A 286 16.98 14.87 -4.23
CA PHE A 286 15.71 14.25 -3.86
C PHE A 286 15.45 14.31 -2.35
N ASP A 287 14.31 14.87 -1.93
CA ASP A 287 14.04 15.16 -0.50
C ASP A 287 12.96 14.25 0.14
N GLY A 288 12.13 13.57 -0.66
CA GLY A 288 11.14 12.63 -0.12
C GLY A 288 10.00 12.24 -1.05
N ALA A 289 8.90 11.80 -0.45
CA ALA A 289 7.75 11.22 -1.13
C ALA A 289 7.17 12.07 -2.27
N GLU A 290 6.94 13.38 -2.07
CA GLU A 290 6.36 14.23 -3.12
C GLU A 290 7.27 14.34 -4.34
N ASP A 291 8.60 14.46 -4.14
CA ASP A 291 9.56 14.43 -5.23
C ASP A 291 9.51 13.07 -5.95
N ALA A 292 9.32 11.98 -5.20
CA ALA A 292 9.26 10.62 -5.73
C ALA A 292 8.07 10.47 -6.67
N LEU A 293 6.91 10.91 -6.20
CA LEU A 293 5.66 10.88 -6.94
C LEU A 293 5.71 11.82 -8.15
N SER A 294 6.40 12.98 -8.05
CA SER A 294 6.54 13.93 -9.16
C SER A 294 7.33 13.38 -10.35
N MET A 295 8.15 12.34 -10.15
CA MET A 295 8.82 11.66 -11.27
C MET A 295 7.92 10.62 -11.95
N LEU A 296 6.93 10.11 -11.22
CA LEU A 296 5.96 9.14 -11.74
C LEU A 296 4.77 9.83 -12.43
N LEU A 297 4.43 11.03 -11.97
CA LEU A 297 3.25 11.77 -12.40
C LEU A 297 3.63 12.99 -13.24
N SER A 298 2.81 13.30 -14.24
CA SER A 298 2.87 14.63 -14.84
C SER A 298 2.42 15.72 -13.84
N PRO A 299 2.77 17.00 -14.05
CA PRO A 299 2.33 18.07 -13.13
C PRO A 299 0.82 18.11 -12.92
N GLY A 300 0.03 17.87 -13.97
CA GLY A 300 -1.43 17.85 -13.86
C GLY A 300 -1.99 16.61 -13.15
N GLU A 301 -1.27 15.49 -13.17
CA GLU A 301 -1.63 14.30 -12.36
C GLU A 301 -1.23 14.49 -10.91
N MET A 302 -0.13 15.19 -10.63
CA MET A 302 0.25 15.55 -9.27
C MET A 302 -0.76 16.50 -8.62
N ASP A 303 -1.28 17.47 -9.37
CA ASP A 303 -2.38 18.33 -8.90
C ASP A 303 -3.65 17.50 -8.61
N GLN A 304 -4.01 16.56 -9.50
CA GLN A 304 -5.12 15.63 -9.26
C GLN A 304 -4.89 14.75 -8.02
N ALA A 305 -3.66 14.28 -7.77
CA ALA A 305 -3.34 13.49 -6.58
C ALA A 305 -3.53 14.31 -5.30
N ARG A 306 -3.14 15.59 -5.30
CA ARG A 306 -3.36 16.51 -4.16
C ARG A 306 -4.84 16.78 -3.91
N ASP A 307 -5.60 17.06 -4.96
CA ASP A 307 -7.05 17.26 -4.86
C ASP A 307 -7.72 15.99 -4.33
N ARG A 308 -7.36 14.83 -4.89
CA ARG A 308 -7.89 13.54 -4.45
C ARG A 308 -7.51 13.21 -3.01
N MET A 309 -6.29 13.53 -2.57
CA MET A 309 -5.88 13.35 -1.17
C MET A 309 -6.78 14.13 -0.21
N GLN A 310 -7.15 15.37 -0.56
CA GLN A 310 -8.09 16.17 0.25
C GLN A 310 -9.48 15.54 0.27
N GLU A 311 -9.99 15.07 -0.88
CA GLU A 311 -11.27 14.36 -0.94
C GLU A 311 -11.28 13.09 -0.08
N LEU A 312 -10.21 12.30 -0.12
CA LEU A 312 -10.04 11.09 0.68
C LEU A 312 -10.03 11.42 2.18
N GLU A 313 -9.31 12.47 2.57
CA GLU A 313 -9.29 12.94 3.96
C GLU A 313 -10.68 13.36 4.43
N GLU A 314 -11.38 14.17 3.65
CA GLU A 314 -12.74 14.60 3.97
C GLU A 314 -13.73 13.43 4.05
N ALA A 315 -13.57 12.42 3.18
CA ALA A 315 -14.38 11.21 3.21
C ALA A 315 -14.14 10.40 4.48
N LEU A 316 -12.87 10.24 4.91
CA LEU A 316 -12.54 9.62 6.19
C LEU A 316 -13.12 10.39 7.38
N ASP A 317 -13.07 11.73 7.34
CA ASP A 317 -13.63 12.60 8.39
C ASP A 317 -15.15 12.46 8.51
N ARG A 318 -15.86 12.33 7.39
CA ARG A 318 -17.31 12.16 7.35
C ARG A 318 -17.75 10.71 7.58
N GLY A 319 -16.84 9.75 7.53
CA GLY A 319 -17.16 8.32 7.49
C GLY A 319 -17.89 7.91 6.20
N ASP A 320 -17.63 8.61 5.09
CA ASP A 320 -18.21 8.35 3.77
C ASP A 320 -17.36 7.35 2.99
N PHE A 321 -17.37 6.10 3.46
CA PHE A 321 -16.47 5.08 2.95
C PHE A 321 -16.82 4.55 1.56
N GLU A 322 -18.06 4.73 1.10
CA GLU A 322 -18.46 4.40 -0.28
C GLU A 322 -17.69 5.25 -1.31
N SER A 323 -17.27 6.45 -0.93
CA SER A 323 -16.54 7.38 -1.81
C SER A 323 -15.03 7.14 -1.89
N LEU A 324 -14.48 6.28 -1.02
CA LEU A 324 -13.03 6.03 -0.95
C LEU A 324 -12.51 5.18 -2.13
N PHE A 325 -13.34 4.25 -2.60
CA PHE A 325 -13.00 3.33 -3.70
C PHE A 325 -14.12 3.35 -4.75
N PRO A 326 -14.22 4.41 -5.58
CA PRO A 326 -15.31 4.62 -6.53
C PRO A 326 -15.33 3.69 -7.74
#